data_AF-A0A7C2VLG7-F1
#
_entry.id   AF-A0A7C2VLG7-F1
#
_cell.length_a   1.000
_cell.length_b   1.000
_cell.length_c   1.000
_cell.angle_alpha   90.00
_cell.angle_beta   90.00
_cell.angle_gamma   90.00
#
_symmetry.space_group_name_H-M   'P 1'
#
loop_
_entity.id
_entity.type
_entity.pdbx_description
1 polymer ?
#
loop_
_entity_poly.entity_id
_entity_poly.type
_entity_poly.pdbx_seq_one_letter_code
_entity_poly.pdbx_strand_id
1 'polypeptide(L)'
;METSLKVAEFIIKRYCKANKIVEVGVGKKPQTALKLSKALNAEIIVTDVKPEVIAPLTKEKKIKAIIDDVFNPNLEIYKGANLIYAIRPNPEVQGQI
;
A
#
# COMPACT_ATOMS: atom_id res chain seq x y z
N MET A 1 9.08 -1.06 13.92
CA MET A 1 8.19 -2.18 13.56
C MET A 1 6.84 -2.06 14.25
N GLU A 2 6.77 -1.54 15.48
CA GLU A 2 5.52 -1.44 16.24
C GLU A 2 4.46 -0.52 15.60
N THR A 3 4.85 0.66 15.08
CA THR A 3 3.90 1.64 14.53
C THR A 3 3.17 1.15 13.28
N SER A 4 3.86 0.48 12.35
CA SER A 4 3.28 -0.01 11.09
C SER A 4 2.21 -1.10 11.33
N LEU A 5 2.37 -1.89 12.39
CA LEU A 5 1.42 -2.94 12.76
C LEU A 5 0.16 -2.37 13.43
N LYS A 6 0.28 -1.28 14.20
CA LYS A 6 -0.86 -0.54 14.76
C LYS A 6 -1.70 0.11 13.66
N VAL A 7 -1.06 0.65 12.61
CA VAL A 7 -1.79 1.17 11.44
C VAL A 7 -2.57 0.06 10.73
N ALA A 8 -1.97 -1.12 10.54
CA ALA A 8 -2.67 -2.25 9.97
C ALA A 8 -3.92 -2.64 10.79
N GLU A 9 -3.81 -2.69 12.12
CA GLU A 9 -4.94 -2.99 13.01
C GLU A 9 -6.04 -1.94 12.93
N PHE A 10 -5.67 -0.67 12.89
CA PHE A 10 -6.62 0.42 12.70
C PHE A 10 -7.37 0.27 11.38
N ILE A 11 -6.64 0.01 10.28
CA ILE A 11 -7.24 -0.19 8.95
C ILE A 11 -8.17 -1.40 8.97
N ILE A 12 -7.74 -2.54 9.52
CA ILE A 12 -8.59 -3.74 9.62
C ILE A 12 -9.90 -3.43 10.35
N LYS A 13 -9.83 -2.69 11.47
CA LYS A 13 -11.02 -2.36 12.26
C LYS A 13 -11.96 -1.39 11.56
N ARG A 14 -11.45 -0.41 10.81
CA ARG A 14 -12.26 0.66 10.21
C ARG A 14 -12.66 0.41 8.76
N TYR A 15 -11.89 -0.40 8.05
CA TYR A 15 -12.05 -0.72 6.63
C TYR A 15 -12.24 -2.23 6.41
N CYS A 16 -12.85 -2.95 7.37
CA CYS A 16 -13.07 -4.40 7.28
C CYS A 16 -13.92 -4.83 6.06
N LYS A 17 -14.71 -3.92 5.50
CA LYS A 17 -15.57 -4.12 4.32
C LYS A 17 -15.00 -3.47 3.05
N ALA A 18 -13.76 -3.00 3.07
CA ALA A 18 -13.13 -2.47 1.87
C ALA A 18 -12.95 -3.59 0.84
N ASN A 19 -13.21 -3.27 -0.43
CA ASN A 19 -13.00 -4.18 -1.56
C ASN A 19 -11.64 -3.94 -2.22
N LYS A 20 -11.09 -2.72 -2.12
CA LYS A 20 -9.80 -2.34 -2.71
C LYS A 20 -9.06 -1.37 -1.80
N ILE A 21 -7.79 -1.66 -1.51
CA ILE A 21 -6.90 -0.83 -0.70
C ILE A 21 -5.56 -0.69 -1.43
N VAL A 22 -5.02 0.53 -1.47
CA VAL A 22 -3.74 0.82 -2.12
C VAL A 22 -2.75 1.41 -1.11
N GLU A 23 -1.58 0.78 -1.00
CA GLU A 23 -0.41 1.35 -0.31
C GLU A 23 0.53 2.00 -1.32
N VAL A 24 0.78 3.29 -1.15
CA VAL A 24 1.68 4.09 -1.98
C VAL A 24 3.05 4.17 -1.34
N GLY A 25 4.10 3.87 -2.11
CA GLY A 25 5.48 3.90 -1.64
C GLY A 25 5.76 2.85 -0.57
N VAL A 26 5.44 1.58 -0.86
CA VAL A 26 5.58 0.46 0.10
C VAL A 26 7.01 0.29 0.62
N GLY A 27 8.01 0.64 -0.20
CA GLY A 27 9.42 0.47 0.13
C GLY A 27 9.78 -0.98 0.50
N LYS A 28 10.89 -1.15 1.21
CA LYS A 28 11.40 -2.48 1.61
C LYS A 28 10.65 -3.10 2.81
N LYS A 29 9.54 -2.50 3.29
CA LYS A 29 8.85 -2.91 4.52
C LYS A 29 7.34 -3.11 4.30
N PRO A 30 6.92 -4.11 3.49
CA PRO A 30 5.52 -4.37 3.12
C PRO A 30 4.65 -4.97 4.24
N GLN A 31 5.07 -4.85 5.50
CA GLN A 31 4.47 -5.58 6.63
C GLN A 31 3.00 -5.19 6.84
N THR A 32 2.65 -3.93 6.61
CA THR A 32 1.27 -3.42 6.71
C THR A 32 0.40 -4.06 5.64
N ALA A 33 0.73 -3.90 4.35
CA ALA A 33 -0.01 -4.56 3.26
C ALA A 33 -0.13 -6.08 3.42
N LEU A 34 0.94 -6.77 3.83
CA LEU A 34 0.91 -8.22 4.05
C LEU A 34 0.01 -8.64 5.22
N LYS A 35 -0.10 -7.82 6.27
CA LYS A 35 -1.04 -8.08 7.38
C LYS A 35 -2.48 -7.83 6.91
N LEU A 36 -2.72 -6.76 6.15
CA LEU A 36 -4.03 -6.46 5.58
C LEU A 36 -4.51 -7.58 4.64
N SER A 37 -3.66 -8.06 3.74
CA SER A 37 -4.02 -9.11 2.77
C SER A 37 -4.30 -10.48 3.39
N LYS A 38 -3.81 -10.70 4.61
CA LYS A 38 -4.11 -11.92 5.39
C LYS A 38 -5.42 -11.79 6.17
N ALA A 39 -5.79 -10.57 6.57
CA ALA A 39 -6.93 -10.32 7.46
C ALA A 39 -8.21 -9.90 6.73
N LEU A 40 -8.09 -9.34 5.53
CA LEU A 40 -9.20 -8.77 4.77
C LEU A 40 -9.44 -9.53 3.47
N ASN A 41 -10.70 -9.62 3.05
CA ASN A 41 -11.08 -10.11 1.73
C ASN A 41 -11.14 -8.96 0.72
N ALA A 42 -10.03 -8.24 0.57
CA ALA A 42 -9.90 -7.04 -0.25
C ALA A 42 -8.77 -7.22 -1.27
N GLU A 43 -8.87 -6.57 -2.44
CA GLU A 43 -7.74 -6.40 -3.33
C GLU A 43 -6.73 -5.43 -2.68
N ILE A 44 -5.56 -5.94 -2.30
CA ILE A 44 -4.49 -5.15 -1.73
C ILE A 44 -3.45 -4.88 -2.82
N ILE A 45 -3.29 -3.62 -3.20
CA ILE A 45 -2.30 -3.17 -4.16
C ILE A 45 -1.20 -2.42 -3.43
N VAL A 46 0.05 -2.65 -3.81
CA VAL A 46 1.20 -1.88 -3.33
C VAL A 46 1.92 -1.26 -4.51
N THR A 47 2.29 0.01 -4.39
CA THR A 47 3.03 0.73 -5.43
C THR A 47 4.37 1.26 -4.91
N ASP A 48 5.35 1.32 -5.79
CA ASP A 48 6.64 1.98 -5.56
C ASP A 48 7.25 2.33 -6.93
N VAL A 49 7.99 3.43 -7.00
CA VAL A 49 8.67 3.85 -8.23
C VAL A 49 9.88 2.95 -8.53
N LYS A 50 10.44 2.28 -7.52
CA LYS A 50 11.67 1.48 -7.64
C LYS A 50 11.37 0.04 -8.02
N PRO A 51 11.82 -0.44 -9.21
CA PRO A 51 11.62 -1.82 -9.62
C PRO A 51 12.23 -2.83 -8.64
N GLU A 52 13.36 -2.51 -8.00
CA GLU A 52 13.99 -3.43 -7.03
C GLU A 52 13.17 -3.63 -5.74
N VAL A 53 12.26 -2.70 -5.44
CA VAL A 53 11.32 -2.83 -4.32
C VAL A 53 10.14 -3.72 -4.73
N ILE A 54 9.61 -3.55 -5.94
CA ILE A 54 8.42 -4.26 -6.42
C ILE A 54 8.73 -5.71 -6.81
N ALA A 55 9.85 -5.96 -7.49
CA ALA A 55 10.23 -7.28 -8.00
C ALA A 55 10.08 -8.41 -6.96
N PRO A 56 10.61 -8.33 -5.72
CA PRO A 56 10.42 -9.39 -4.73
C PRO A 56 8.96 -9.58 -4.27
N LEU A 57 8.15 -8.51 -4.29
CA LEU A 57 6.75 -8.54 -3.83
C LEU A 57 5.80 -9.17 -4.84
N THR A 58 6.18 -9.23 -6.13
CA THR A 58 5.37 -9.92 -7.16
C THR A 58 5.21 -11.43 -6.91
N LYS A 59 6.07 -12.02 -6.08
CA LYS A 59 5.98 -13.43 -5.66
C LYS A 59 4.89 -13.68 -4.60
N GLU A 60 4.42 -12.62 -3.93
CA GLU A 60 3.41 -12.72 -2.88
C GLU A 60 2.01 -12.81 -3.48
N LYS A 61 1.40 -14.00 -3.44
CA LYS A 61 0.08 -14.26 -4.07
C LYS A 61 -1.07 -13.42 -3.52
N LYS A 62 -0.92 -12.82 -2.35
CA LYS A 62 -1.99 -12.09 -1.64
C LYS A 62 -1.95 -10.58 -1.85
N ILE A 63 -0.92 -10.03 -2.49
CA ILE A 63 -0.81 -8.60 -2.80
C ILE A 63 -0.48 -8.44 -4.28
N LYS A 64 -0.95 -7.35 -4.86
CA LYS A 64 -0.62 -6.96 -6.24
C LYS A 64 0.42 -5.85 -6.18
N ALA A 65 1.66 -6.15 -6.55
CA ALA A 65 2.75 -5.20 -6.55
C ALA A 65 2.93 -4.58 -7.94
N ILE A 66 2.89 -3.25 -8.04
CA ILE A 66 2.91 -2.50 -9.30
C ILE A 66 3.98 -1.42 -9.22
N ILE A 67 4.77 -1.27 -10.28
CA ILE A 67 5.68 -0.13 -10.42
C ILE A 67 4.85 1.06 -10.87
N ASP A 68 4.83 2.13 -10.07
CA ASP A 68 4.07 3.34 -10.36
C ASP A 68 4.76 4.54 -9.70
N ASP A 69 4.78 5.67 -10.41
CA ASP A 69 5.31 6.93 -9.90
C ASP A 69 4.16 7.76 -9.31
N VAL A 70 4.20 8.01 -8.01
CA VAL A 70 3.17 8.81 -7.32
C VAL A 70 3.07 10.25 -7.84
N PHE A 71 4.14 10.80 -8.41
CA PHE A 71 4.14 12.15 -9.00
C PHE A 71 3.58 12.19 -10.43
N ASN A 72 3.48 11.02 -11.09
CA ASN A 72 2.81 10.86 -12.38
C ASN A 72 2.03 9.53 -12.42
N PRO A 73 0.95 9.41 -11.61
CA PRO A 73 0.35 8.12 -11.30
C PRO A 73 -0.55 7.61 -12.43
N ASN A 74 -0.54 6.29 -12.64
CA ASN A 74 -1.60 5.66 -13.42
C ASN A 74 -2.89 5.58 -12.58
N LEU A 75 -3.82 6.53 -12.81
CA LEU A 75 -5.05 6.67 -12.04
C LEU A 75 -5.95 5.42 -12.01
N GLU A 76 -5.86 4.54 -13.01
CA GLU A 76 -6.65 3.29 -13.02
C GLU A 76 -6.24 2.34 -11.88
N ILE A 77 -5.00 2.43 -11.38
CA ILE A 77 -4.56 1.69 -10.19
C ILE A 77 -5.36 2.10 -8.96
N TYR A 78 -5.67 3.39 -8.82
CA TYR A 78 -6.27 3.99 -7.63
C TYR A 78 -7.79 4.07 -7.69
N LYS A 79 -8.36 4.07 -8.90
CA LYS A 79 -9.79 4.16 -9.14
C LYS A 79 -10.57 3.10 -8.37
N GLY A 80 -11.61 3.55 -7.67
CA GLY A 80 -12.48 2.69 -6.86
C GLY A 80 -11.86 2.16 -5.56
N ALA A 81 -10.65 2.61 -5.19
CA ALA A 81 -10.07 2.26 -3.89
C ALA A 81 -10.91 2.84 -2.75
N ASN A 82 -11.19 2.02 -1.73
CA ASN A 82 -11.84 2.47 -0.51
C ASN A 82 -10.87 3.18 0.45
N LEU A 83 -9.58 2.87 0.31
CA LEU A 83 -8.50 3.48 1.08
C LEU A 83 -7.23 3.54 0.23
N ILE A 84 -6.59 4.70 0.22
CA ILE A 84 -5.24 4.92 -0.29
C ILE A 84 -4.43 5.45 0.89
N TYR A 85 -3.29 4.83 1.20
CA TYR A 85 -2.42 5.26 2.30
C TYR A 85 -0.94 5.17 1.93
N ALA A 86 -0.10 5.90 2.66
CA ALA A 86 1.35 5.79 2.59
C ALA A 86 1.91 5.68 4.02
N ILE A 87 2.93 4.85 4.21
CA ILE A 87 3.60 4.69 5.52
C ILE A 87 4.92 5.43 5.50
N ARG A 88 5.00 6.54 6.24
CA ARG A 88 6.18 7.43 6.29
C ARG A 88 6.57 7.92 4.89
N PRO A 89 5.66 8.64 4.20
CA PRO A 89 5.99 9.26 2.92
C PRO A 89 7.22 10.17 3.06
N ASN A 90 8.03 10.27 2.02
CA ASN A 90 9.13 11.23 1.96
C ASN A 90 8.59 12.68 1.96
N PRO A 91 9.40 13.66 2.42
CA PRO A 91 8.98 15.05 2.50
C PRO A 91 8.45 15.63 1.18
N GLU A 92 8.98 15.17 0.06
CA GLU A 92 8.55 15.61 -1.29
C GLU A 92 7.08 15.27 -1.57
N VAL A 93 6.59 14.11 -1.10
CA VAL A 93 5.18 13.71 -1.22
C VAL A 93 4.32 14.42 -0.16
N GLN A 94 4.90 14.83 0.96
CA GLN A 94 4.18 15.54 2.03
C GLN A 94 3.88 17.01 1.67
N GLY A 95 4.54 17.55 0.64
CA GLY A 95 4.64 18.99 0.41
C GLY A 95 5.59 19.64 1.43
N GLN A 96 6.28 20.71 1.05
CA GLN A 96 6.96 21.54 2.03
C GLN A 96 5.89 22.25 2.87
N ILE A 97 5.68 21.79 4.10
CA ILE A 97 4.77 22.39 5.08
C ILE A 97 5.56 23.33 5.97
#